data_AF-A0AAD5JTF2-F1
#
_entry.id   AF-A0AAD5JTF2-F1
#
_cell.length_a   1.000
_cell.length_b   1.000
_cell.length_c   1.000
_cell.angle_alpha   90.00
_cell.angle_beta   90.00
_cell.angle_gamma   90.00
#
_symmetry.space_group_name_H-M   'P 1'
#
loop_
_entity.id
_entity.type
_entity.pdbx_description
1 polymer ?
#
loop_
_entity_poly.entity_id
_entity_poly.type
_entity_poly.pdbx_seq_one_letter_code
_entity_poly.pdbx_strand_id
1 'polypeptide(L)'
;VERDEHGNYRLPVEIDSWTVLSLGQVVFDRPAFHNQRYIYPVGYKKKNSLHRWYRSMVDPRSDTQYTCEILDGGQEPIFRLEADDNPGEVYMGPTPTTVWTIAVRRAFAIRNMDYGHNPVGPDFFGLRKNTIAKMIQDLPNADQCKNYIWQTF
;
A
#
# COMPACT_ATOMS: atom_id res chain seq x y z
N VAL A 1 12.27 7.10 -12.00
CA VAL A 1 11.69 5.78 -12.34
C VAL A 1 11.56 5.71 -13.85
N GLU A 2 12.04 4.64 -14.48
CA GLU A 2 11.99 4.47 -15.93
C GLU A 2 10.54 4.38 -16.44
N ARG A 3 10.33 4.84 -17.67
CA ARG A 3 9.07 4.74 -18.38
C ARG A 3 9.25 3.91 -19.66
N ASP A 4 8.17 3.29 -20.12
CA ASP A 4 8.12 2.61 -21.41
C ASP A 4 7.93 3.61 -22.56
N GLU A 5 7.87 3.09 -23.79
CA GLU A 5 7.69 3.89 -25.01
C GLU A 5 6.33 4.62 -25.05
N HIS A 6 5.37 4.17 -24.24
CA HIS A 6 4.04 4.77 -24.10
C HIS A 6 3.97 5.79 -22.95
N GLY A 7 5.08 6.04 -22.25
CA GLY A 7 5.16 6.95 -21.12
C GLY A 7 4.63 6.38 -19.80
N ASN A 8 4.28 5.08 -19.74
CA ASN A 8 3.89 4.43 -18.49
C ASN A 8 5.12 4.04 -17.69
N TYR A 9 5.01 4.04 -16.36
CA TYR A 9 6.10 3.56 -15.51
C TYR A 9 6.36 2.07 -15.73
N ARG A 10 7.63 1.69 -15.88
CA ARG A 10 8.02 0.28 -15.96
C ARG A 10 7.87 -0.36 -14.58
N LEU A 11 7.07 -1.43 -14.50
CA LEU A 11 6.80 -2.18 -13.28
C LEU A 11 7.16 -3.67 -13.50
N PRO A 12 7.55 -4.41 -12.45
CA PRO A 12 7.71 -3.95 -11.07
C PRO A 12 8.95 -3.05 -10.89
N VAL A 13 8.90 -2.13 -9.93
CA VAL A 13 10.04 -1.26 -9.59
C VAL A 13 10.25 -1.16 -8.09
N GLU A 14 11.52 -1.20 -7.67
CA GLU A 14 11.92 -0.99 -6.29
C GLU A 14 12.11 0.51 -5.99
N ILE A 15 11.48 0.98 -4.92
CA ILE A 15 11.51 2.34 -4.42
C ILE A 15 11.72 2.28 -2.91
N ASP A 16 12.95 2.55 -2.47
CA ASP A 16 13.41 2.42 -1.09
C ASP A 16 13.10 1.03 -0.49
N SER A 17 12.06 0.96 0.36
CA SER A 17 11.65 -0.23 1.10
C SER A 17 10.51 -0.99 0.42
N TRP A 18 10.05 -0.53 -0.74
CA TRP A 18 8.84 -1.04 -1.39
C TRP A 18 9.14 -1.48 -2.83
N THR A 19 8.56 -2.59 -3.25
CA THR A 19 8.49 -2.97 -4.66
C THR A 19 7.07 -2.70 -5.15
N VAL A 20 6.89 -1.70 -6.00
CA VAL A 20 5.59 -1.41 -6.63
C VAL A 20 5.38 -2.42 -7.75
N LEU A 21 4.29 -3.19 -7.67
CA LEU A 21 3.93 -4.24 -8.63
C LEU A 21 2.90 -3.74 -9.64
N SER A 22 1.97 -2.88 -9.19
CA SER A 22 0.93 -2.25 -10.00
C SER A 22 0.61 -0.88 -9.40
N LEU A 23 0.43 0.13 -10.26
CA LEU A 23 -0.06 1.45 -9.83
C LEU A 23 -1.59 1.52 -9.77
N GLY A 24 -2.30 0.58 -10.40
CA GLY A 24 -3.76 0.58 -10.46
C GLY A 24 -4.35 1.65 -11.38
N GLN A 25 -5.64 1.93 -11.19
CA GLN A 25 -6.40 2.94 -11.91
C GLN A 25 -7.05 3.93 -10.95
N VAL A 26 -6.98 5.23 -11.29
CA VAL A 26 -7.58 6.28 -10.49
C VAL A 26 -9.10 6.26 -10.63
N VAL A 27 -9.76 6.23 -9.48
CA VAL A 27 -11.20 6.36 -9.35
C VAL A 27 -11.52 7.78 -8.86
N PHE A 28 -12.01 8.61 -9.77
CA PHE A 28 -12.27 10.04 -9.52
C PHE A 28 -13.76 10.35 -9.28
N ASP A 29 -14.65 9.50 -9.78
CA ASP A 29 -16.10 9.64 -9.69
C ASP A 29 -16.64 9.35 -8.28
N ARG A 30 -15.89 8.59 -7.47
CA ARG A 30 -16.24 8.22 -6.10
C ARG A 30 -15.34 8.96 -5.09
N PRO A 31 -15.91 9.78 -4.19
CA PRO A 31 -15.14 10.68 -3.33
C PRO A 31 -14.32 9.95 -2.25
N ALA A 32 -14.64 8.69 -1.92
CA ALA A 32 -13.89 7.92 -0.93
C ALA A 32 -12.54 7.41 -1.44
N PHE A 33 -12.31 7.41 -2.76
CA PHE A 33 -11.06 6.92 -3.38
C PHE A 33 -9.94 7.96 -3.42
N HIS A 34 -10.17 9.15 -2.88
CA HIS A 34 -9.13 10.16 -2.75
C HIS A 34 -9.46 11.13 -1.61
N ASN A 35 -8.43 11.67 -0.97
CA ASN A 35 -8.55 12.76 -0.01
C ASN A 35 -7.50 13.83 -0.31
N GLN A 36 -7.40 14.84 0.55
CA GLN A 36 -6.45 15.95 0.39
C GLN A 36 -5.00 15.53 0.22
N ARG A 37 -4.60 14.34 0.71
CA ARG A 37 -3.21 13.88 0.71
C ARG A 37 -2.93 12.70 -0.21
N TYR A 38 -3.90 11.83 -0.42
CA TYR A 38 -3.69 10.56 -1.11
C TYR A 38 -4.79 10.29 -2.13
N ILE A 39 -4.41 9.68 -3.25
CA ILE A 39 -5.30 8.98 -4.16
C ILE A 39 -5.13 7.49 -3.86
N TYR A 40 -6.23 6.73 -3.91
CA TYR A 40 -6.27 5.28 -3.68
C TYR A 40 -6.67 4.57 -4.97
N PRO A 41 -5.72 4.28 -5.89
CA PRO A 41 -6.06 3.64 -7.15
C PRO A 41 -6.52 2.20 -6.93
N VAL A 42 -7.57 1.80 -7.63
CA VAL A 42 -8.03 0.40 -7.64
C VAL A 42 -7.02 -0.45 -8.39
N GLY A 43 -6.63 -1.58 -7.82
CA GLY A 43 -5.59 -2.45 -8.37
C GLY A 43 -4.17 -1.97 -8.08
N TYR A 44 -3.99 -0.91 -7.26
CA TYR A 44 -2.68 -0.58 -6.72
C TYR A 44 -2.17 -1.78 -5.91
N LYS A 45 -0.95 -2.24 -6.23
CA LYS A 45 -0.34 -3.39 -5.60
C LYS A 45 1.13 -3.12 -5.35
N LYS A 46 1.56 -3.34 -4.11
CA LYS A 46 2.98 -3.26 -3.75
C LYS A 46 3.35 -4.42 -2.85
N LYS A 47 4.64 -4.67 -2.74
CA LYS A 47 5.23 -5.60 -1.78
C LYS A 47 6.35 -4.93 -1.01
N ASN A 48 6.70 -5.45 0.16
CA ASN A 48 8.00 -5.12 0.77
C ASN A 48 9.15 -5.44 -0.19
N SER A 49 10.16 -4.58 -0.26
CA SER A 49 11.39 -4.87 -1.04
C SER A 49 12.08 -6.13 -0.51
N LEU A 50 12.82 -6.82 -1.38
CA LEU A 50 13.66 -7.96 -1.04
C LEU A 50 14.67 -7.65 0.08
N HIS A 51 15.02 -6.39 0.28
CA HIS A 51 15.98 -5.94 1.30
C HIS A 51 15.33 -5.35 2.56
N ARG A 52 13.99 -5.37 2.65
CA ARG A 52 13.19 -4.72 3.70
C ARG A 52 11.96 -5.55 4.09
N TRP A 53 12.18 -6.79 4.47
CA TRP A 53 11.14 -7.66 5.01
C TRP A 53 10.60 -7.12 6.34
N TYR A 54 9.40 -7.56 6.71
CA TYR A 54 8.79 -7.21 7.99
C TYR A 54 8.57 -8.47 8.82
N ARG A 55 8.47 -8.30 10.15
CA ARG A 55 8.32 -9.41 11.10
C ARG A 55 7.16 -10.32 10.72
N SER A 56 7.42 -11.62 10.63
CA SER A 56 6.39 -12.65 10.41
C SER A 56 5.34 -12.64 11.52
N MET A 57 4.09 -12.96 11.15
CA MET A 57 2.98 -13.23 12.06
C MET A 57 2.85 -14.71 12.45
N VAL A 58 3.62 -15.59 11.81
CA VAL A 58 3.54 -17.05 11.99
C VAL A 58 4.76 -17.58 12.74
N ASP A 59 5.95 -17.08 12.41
CA ASP A 59 7.20 -17.49 13.03
C ASP A 59 7.88 -16.29 13.75
N PRO A 60 8.09 -16.37 15.08
CA PRO A 60 8.71 -15.29 15.84
C PRO A 60 10.18 -15.04 15.49
N ARG A 61 10.84 -15.96 14.77
CA ARG A 61 12.27 -15.90 14.41
C ARG A 61 12.52 -15.48 12.97
N SER A 62 11.47 -15.32 12.17
CA SER A 62 11.60 -14.97 10.76
C SER A 62 10.93 -13.63 10.44
N ASP A 63 11.34 -13.10 9.30
CA ASP A 63 10.70 -11.99 8.61
C ASP A 63 10.12 -12.52 7.29
N THR A 64 9.10 -11.84 6.80
CA THR A 64 8.34 -12.20 5.61
C THR A 64 8.06 -10.95 4.77
N GLN A 65 7.70 -11.15 3.51
CA GLN A 65 7.23 -10.06 2.68
C GLN A 65 5.70 -9.94 2.80
N TYR A 66 5.24 -8.69 2.87
CA TYR A 66 3.82 -8.38 2.84
C TYR A 66 3.45 -7.75 1.52
N THR A 67 2.43 -8.31 0.88
CA THR A 67 1.78 -7.76 -0.29
C THR A 67 0.59 -6.92 0.18
N CYS A 68 0.57 -5.66 -0.24
CA CYS A 68 -0.53 -4.74 -0.01
C CYS A 68 -1.24 -4.45 -1.33
N GLU A 69 -2.56 -4.38 -1.28
CA GLU A 69 -3.39 -4.15 -2.46
C GLU A 69 -4.57 -3.26 -2.11
N ILE A 70 -4.97 -2.40 -3.05
CA ILE A 70 -6.18 -1.57 -2.94
C ILE A 70 -7.20 -2.14 -3.92
N LEU A 71 -8.31 -2.61 -3.39
CA LEU A 71 -9.41 -3.23 -4.14
C LEU A 71 -10.59 -2.26 -4.26
N ASP A 72 -11.44 -2.51 -5.26
CA ASP A 72 -12.71 -1.82 -5.40
C ASP A 72 -13.75 -2.41 -4.43
N GLY A 73 -14.17 -1.64 -3.42
CA GLY A 73 -15.25 -1.99 -2.49
C GLY A 73 -16.61 -1.42 -2.86
N GLY A 74 -16.79 -0.95 -4.09
CA GLY A 74 -18.01 -0.27 -4.54
C GLY A 74 -17.99 1.21 -4.18
N GLN A 75 -18.46 1.60 -3.00
CA GLN A 75 -18.49 3.03 -2.63
C GLN A 75 -17.15 3.54 -2.07
N GLU A 76 -16.32 2.64 -1.56
CA GLU A 76 -15.06 2.96 -0.88
C GLU A 76 -13.96 1.94 -1.22
N PRO A 77 -12.67 2.29 -1.10
CA PRO A 77 -11.57 1.36 -1.32
C PRO A 77 -11.49 0.31 -0.19
N ILE A 78 -11.15 -0.93 -0.55
CA ILE A 78 -10.83 -1.98 0.41
C ILE A 78 -9.32 -2.20 0.40
N PHE A 79 -8.68 -2.07 1.56
CA PHE A 79 -7.25 -2.32 1.71
C PHE A 79 -7.06 -3.78 2.07
N ARG A 80 -6.26 -4.49 1.27
CA ARG A 80 -5.93 -5.90 1.42
C ARG A 80 -4.46 -6.07 1.81
N LEU A 81 -4.20 -6.99 2.72
CA LEU A 81 -2.86 -7.34 3.20
C LEU A 81 -2.71 -8.87 3.23
N GLU A 82 -1.63 -9.36 2.66
CA GLU A 82 -1.28 -10.78 2.59
C GLU A 82 0.20 -10.95 2.92
N ALA A 83 0.54 -12.00 3.68
CA ALA A 83 1.91 -12.34 4.01
C ALA A 83 2.33 -13.59 3.21
N ASP A 84 3.53 -13.58 2.64
CA ASP A 84 4.01 -14.68 1.79
C ASP A 84 4.14 -16.02 2.53
N ASP A 85 4.43 -15.98 3.82
CA ASP A 85 4.55 -17.13 4.72
C ASP A 85 3.20 -17.60 5.30
N ASN A 86 2.11 -16.90 4.95
CA ASN A 86 0.75 -17.28 5.32
C ASN A 86 -0.26 -16.93 4.20
N PRO A 87 -0.11 -17.50 2.98
CA PRO A 87 -0.91 -17.11 1.81
C PRO A 87 -2.40 -17.45 1.93
N GLY A 88 -2.79 -18.28 2.90
CA GLY A 88 -4.19 -18.63 3.15
C GLY A 88 -4.96 -17.59 3.96
N GLU A 89 -4.27 -16.67 4.65
CA GLU A 89 -4.89 -15.71 5.55
C GLU A 89 -4.70 -14.27 5.05
N VAL A 90 -5.79 -13.73 4.50
CA VAL A 90 -5.83 -12.39 3.93
C VAL A 90 -6.59 -11.47 4.87
N TYR A 91 -6.01 -10.31 5.18
CA TYR A 91 -6.67 -9.27 5.96
C TYR A 91 -7.22 -8.20 5.04
N MET A 92 -8.47 -7.80 5.29
CA MET A 92 -9.14 -6.73 4.56
C MET A 92 -9.72 -5.71 5.54
N GLY A 93 -9.72 -4.43 5.14
CA GLY A 93 -10.32 -3.38 5.95
C GLY A 93 -10.48 -2.06 5.21
N PRO A 94 -11.22 -1.11 5.80
CA PRO A 94 -11.53 0.18 5.17
C PRO A 94 -10.36 1.16 5.18
N THR A 95 -9.27 0.87 5.92
CA THR A 95 -8.08 1.73 5.96
C THR A 95 -6.79 0.91 5.95
N PRO A 96 -5.66 1.47 5.45
CA PRO A 96 -4.33 0.85 5.55
C PRO A 96 -3.95 0.49 6.99
N THR A 97 -4.32 1.36 7.95
CA THR A 97 -3.99 1.20 9.36
C THR A 97 -4.72 0.00 9.96
N THR A 98 -5.96 -0.26 9.55
CA THR A 98 -6.74 -1.41 10.04
C THR A 98 -6.02 -2.72 9.77
N VAL A 99 -5.62 -2.97 8.51
CA VAL A 99 -4.97 -4.24 8.14
C VAL A 99 -3.57 -4.37 8.74
N TRP A 100 -2.78 -3.30 8.77
CA TRP A 100 -1.45 -3.34 9.38
C TRP A 100 -1.49 -3.47 10.90
N THR A 101 -2.49 -2.92 11.58
CA THR A 101 -2.66 -3.11 13.03
C THR A 101 -2.83 -4.59 13.38
N ILE A 102 -3.58 -5.35 12.56
CA ILE A 102 -3.72 -6.80 12.74
C ILE A 102 -2.36 -7.47 12.62
N ALA A 103 -1.61 -7.14 11.56
CA ALA A 103 -0.32 -7.78 11.32
C ALA A 103 0.73 -7.48 12.39
N VAL A 104 0.85 -6.21 12.80
CA VAL A 104 1.80 -5.82 13.83
C VAL A 104 1.43 -6.42 15.18
N ARG A 105 0.15 -6.41 15.56
CA ARG A 105 -0.29 -7.02 16.84
C ARG A 105 0.00 -8.51 16.88
N ARG A 106 -0.27 -9.25 15.80
CA ARG A 106 0.05 -10.68 15.73
C ARG A 106 1.56 -10.94 15.79
N ALA A 107 2.35 -10.21 15.01
CA ALA A 107 3.81 -10.34 15.01
C ALA A 107 4.44 -10.05 16.39
N PHE A 108 3.87 -9.14 17.17
CA PHE A 108 4.31 -8.83 18.54
C PHE A 108 3.82 -9.87 19.55
N ALA A 109 2.58 -10.33 19.42
CA ALA A 109 2.00 -11.34 20.31
C ALA A 109 2.80 -12.65 20.28
N ILE A 110 3.19 -13.14 19.11
CA ILE A 110 4.01 -14.37 18.99
C ILE A 110 5.43 -14.21 19.58
N ARG A 111 5.87 -12.97 19.80
CA ARG A 111 7.17 -12.63 20.40
C ARG A 111 7.06 -12.24 21.87
N ASN A 112 5.88 -12.33 22.48
CA ASN A 112 5.59 -11.84 23.84
C ASN A 112 6.05 -10.38 24.05
N MET A 113 5.88 -9.54 23.04
CA MET A 113 6.23 -8.12 23.08
C MET A 113 5.00 -7.25 23.24
N ASP A 114 5.12 -6.18 24.02
CA ASP A 114 4.06 -5.19 24.14
C ASP A 114 3.95 -4.29 22.90
N TYR A 115 2.71 -4.02 22.51
CA TYR A 115 2.39 -3.16 21.38
C TYR A 115 2.15 -1.72 21.87
N GLY A 116 3.18 -0.87 21.76
CA GLY A 116 3.16 0.49 22.31
C GLY A 116 2.61 1.60 21.40
N HIS A 117 2.44 1.37 20.09
CA HIS A 117 1.96 2.40 19.16
C HIS A 117 1.29 1.81 17.91
N ASN A 118 0.32 2.54 17.35
CA ASN A 118 -0.33 2.15 16.10
C ASN A 118 0.57 2.34 14.87
N PRO A 119 0.59 1.40 13.91
CA PRO A 119 1.36 1.58 12.68
C PRO A 119 0.79 2.74 11.89
N VAL A 120 1.67 3.50 11.25
CA VAL A 120 1.27 4.54 10.30
C VAL A 120 0.90 3.86 8.99
N GLY A 121 -0.34 3.37 8.89
CA GLY A 121 -0.82 2.53 7.78
C GLY A 121 -0.46 3.04 6.37
N PRO A 122 -0.63 4.33 6.04
CA PRO A 122 -0.26 4.87 4.72
C PRO A 122 1.25 4.76 4.40
N ASP A 123 2.14 4.81 5.39
CA ASP A 123 3.57 4.55 5.18
C ASP A 123 3.80 3.11 4.76
N PHE A 124 3.13 2.17 5.44
CA PHE A 124 3.23 0.76 5.13
C PHE A 124 2.61 0.38 3.78
N PHE A 125 1.73 1.19 3.21
CA PHE A 125 1.24 1.03 1.83
C PHE A 125 2.13 1.75 0.79
N GLY A 126 3.16 2.47 1.22
CA GLY A 126 4.06 3.24 0.36
C GLY A 126 3.48 4.57 -0.13
N LEU A 127 2.25 4.91 0.23
CA LEU A 127 1.52 6.09 -0.29
C LEU A 127 2.13 7.42 0.17
N ARG A 128 2.91 7.42 1.26
CA ARG A 128 3.66 8.60 1.73
C ARG A 128 5.00 8.82 1.04
N LYS A 129 5.46 7.88 0.21
CA LYS A 129 6.73 8.05 -0.52
C LYS A 129 6.51 8.97 -1.70
N ASN A 130 7.24 10.09 -1.73
CA ASN A 130 7.14 11.10 -2.80
C ASN A 130 7.20 10.49 -4.20
N THR A 131 8.11 9.54 -4.44
CA THR A 131 8.21 8.85 -5.75
C THR A 131 6.93 8.08 -6.10
N ILE A 132 6.35 7.33 -5.14
CA ILE A 132 5.10 6.58 -5.36
C ILE A 132 3.92 7.54 -5.52
N ALA A 133 3.83 8.55 -4.66
CA ALA A 133 2.79 9.57 -4.72
C ALA A 133 2.84 10.31 -6.07
N LYS A 134 4.03 10.65 -6.57
CA LYS A 134 4.21 11.20 -7.91
C LYS A 134 3.78 10.23 -9.00
N MET A 135 4.16 8.95 -8.90
CA MET A 135 3.76 7.95 -9.88
C MET A 135 2.23 7.79 -9.95
N ILE A 136 1.55 7.88 -8.81
CA ILE A 136 0.08 7.86 -8.72
C ILE A 136 -0.52 9.17 -9.29
N GLN A 137 0.06 10.33 -8.95
CA GLN A 137 -0.40 11.64 -9.46
C GLN A 137 -0.24 11.76 -10.98
N ASP A 138 0.72 11.05 -11.58
CA ASP A 138 0.93 11.03 -13.03
C ASP A 138 -0.02 10.06 -13.76
N LEU A 139 -0.88 9.31 -13.06
CA LEU A 139 -1.87 8.43 -13.68
C LEU A 139 -3.00 9.24 -14.34
N PRO A 140 -3.63 8.70 -15.40
CA PRO A 140 -4.83 9.29 -15.98
C PRO A 140 -5.92 9.53 -14.92
N ASN A 141 -6.62 10.65 -15.04
CA ASN A 141 -7.71 11.09 -14.17
C ASN A 141 -7.32 11.53 -12.75
N ALA A 142 -6.03 11.53 -12.39
CA ALA A 142 -5.59 12.08 -11.10
C ALA A 142 -5.93 13.59 -10.95
N ASP A 143 -5.98 14.31 -12.06
CA ASP A 143 -6.42 15.70 -12.16
C ASP A 143 -7.92 15.89 -11.86
N GLN A 144 -8.73 14.84 -12.02
CA GLN A 144 -10.17 14.87 -11.77
C GLN A 144 -10.54 14.57 -10.30
N CYS A 145 -9.58 14.18 -9.46
CA CYS A 145 -9.77 13.93 -8.03
C CYS A 145 -10.00 15.25 -7.27
N LYS A 146 -11.26 15.70 -7.18
CA LYS A 146 -11.65 17.02 -6.64
C LYS A 146 -11.13 17.32 -5.24
N ASN A 147 -11.01 16.31 -4.37
CA ASN A 147 -10.53 16.50 -3.00
C ASN A 147 -9.01 16.44 -2.88
N TYR A 148 -8.28 16.01 -3.91
CA TYR A 148 -6.84 15.82 -3.86
C TYR A 148 -6.09 17.13 -4.06
N ILE A 149 -5.20 17.46 -3.12
CA ILE A 149 -4.32 18.62 -3.25
C ILE A 149 -3.08 18.16 -4.02
N TRP A 150 -2.93 18.67 -5.24
CA TRP A 150 -1.77 18.42 -6.09
C TRP A 150 -0.47 18.71 -5.36
N GLN A 151 0.42 17.74 -5.34
CA GLN A 151 1.69 17.80 -4.64
C GLN A 151 2.80 18.24 -5.60
N THR A 152 3.78 18.97 -5.05
CA THR A 152 5.04 19.29 -5.73
C THR A 152 6.12 18.36 -5.20
N PHE A 153 6.89 17.74 -6.09
CA PHE A 153 7.87 16.69 -5.77
C PHE A 153 9.27 17.05 -6.26
#